data_AF-A0A920AEC2-F1
#
_entry.id   AF-A0A920AEC2-F1
#
_cell.length_a   1.000
_cell.length_b   1.000
_cell.length_c   1.000
_cell.angle_alpha   90.00
_cell.angle_beta   90.00
_cell.angle_gamma   90.00
#
_symmetry.space_group_name_H-M   'P 1'
#
loop_
_entity.id
_entity.type
_entity.pdbx_description
1 polymer ?
#
loop_
_entity_poly.entity_id
_entity_poly.type
_entity_poly.pdbx_seq_one_letter_code
_entity_poly.pdbx_strand_id
1 'polypeptide(L)' 'MKYRILSSKELEPLKDDFIKFLSANTVTGEDWAKIKSNKPNEALKLVEIFSDIVWEKALDKNKIPRTPRR' A
#
# COMPACT_ATOMS: atom_id res chain seq x y z
N MET A 1 8.89 -7.32 -13.91
CA MET A 1 8.33 -8.23 -12.87
C MET A 1 9.09 -8.01 -11.56
N LYS A 2 8.54 -7.28 -10.58
CA LYS A 2 9.31 -6.81 -9.41
C LYS A 2 8.59 -6.66 -8.07
N TYR A 3 7.36 -7.14 -7.88
CA TYR A 3 6.73 -7.09 -6.55
C TYR A 3 6.74 -8.49 -5.96
N ARG A 4 7.87 -8.77 -5.31
CA ARG A 4 8.12 -9.96 -4.50
C ARG A 4 6.93 -10.14 -3.55
N ILE A 5 6.37 -11.35 -3.57
CA ILE A 5 5.36 -11.78 -2.61
C ILE A 5 5.97 -11.55 -1.22
N LEU A 6 5.43 -10.60 -0.46
CA LEU A 6 5.82 -10.43 0.93
C LEU A 6 5.37 -11.68 1.69
N SER A 7 6.31 -12.28 2.42
CA SER A 7 6.04 -13.43 3.26
C SER A 7 5.01 -13.05 4.33
N SER A 8 4.09 -13.96 4.67
CA SER A 8 2.86 -13.70 5.43
C SER A 8 3.03 -12.81 6.66
N LYS A 9 4.19 -12.91 7.35
CA LYS A 9 4.54 -12.14 8.55
C LYS A 9 4.80 -10.64 8.37
N GLU A 10 5.38 -10.23 7.24
CA GLU A 10 5.68 -8.80 7.00
C GLU A 10 4.53 -8.08 6.32
N LEU A 11 3.66 -8.83 5.65
CA LEU A 11 2.45 -8.28 5.06
C LEU A 11 1.34 -8.12 6.10
N GLU A 12 1.28 -8.86 7.21
CA GLU A 12 0.21 -8.74 8.22
C GLU A 12 -0.22 -7.29 8.56
N PRO A 13 0.69 -6.36 8.91
CA PRO A 13 0.30 -4.98 9.22
C PRO A 13 0.00 -4.12 7.98
N LEU A 14 0.53 -4.45 6.80
CA LEU A 14 0.40 -3.66 5.57
C LEU A 14 -0.68 -4.20 4.61
N LYS A 15 -1.06 -5.47 4.76
CA LYS A 15 -2.07 -6.16 3.95
C LYS A 15 -3.44 -5.56 4.20
N ASP A 16 -3.73 -5.23 5.45
CA ASP A 16 -5.00 -4.61 5.83
C ASP A 16 -5.11 -3.21 5.21
N ASP A 17 -4.03 -2.42 5.26
CA ASP A 17 -3.92 -1.13 4.57
C ASP A 17 -4.01 -1.26 3.04
N PHE A 18 -3.38 -2.29 2.46
CA PHE A 18 -3.46 -2.56 1.03
C PHE A 18 -4.87 -3.00 0.60
N ILE A 19 -5.54 -3.85 1.37
CA ILE A 19 -6.93 -4.26 1.11
C ILE A 19 -7.88 -3.07 1.25
N LYS A 20 -7.69 -2.22 2.26
CA LYS A 20 -8.45 -0.96 2.40
C LYS A 20 -8.20 -0.03 1.22
N PHE A 21 -6.96 0.09 0.75
CA PHE A 21 -6.62 0.88 -0.42
C PHE A 21 -7.29 0.34 -1.69
N LEU A 22 -7.21 -0.97 -1.94
CA LEU A 22 -7.90 -1.60 -3.06
C LEU A 22 -9.42 -1.40 -2.96
N SER A 23 -10.00 -1.58 -1.77
CA SER A 23 -11.43 -1.37 -1.52
C SER A 23 -11.86 0.09 -1.73
N ALA A 24 -11.03 1.05 -1.34
CA ALA A 24 -11.27 2.48 -1.59
C ALA A 24 -11.22 2.83 -3.09
N ASN A 25 -10.46 2.07 -3.88
CA ASN A 25 -10.44 2.16 -5.33
C ASN A 25 -11.50 1.26 -5.99
N THR A 26 -12.40 0.64 -5.21
CA THR A 26 -13.41 -0.31 -5.71
C THR A 26 -12.83 -1.55 -6.39
N VAL A 27 -11.56 -1.86 -6.11
CA VAL A 27 -10.84 -3.02 -6.64
C VAL A 27 -10.92 -4.15 -5.61
N THR A 28 -11.54 -5.27 -5.97
CA THR A 28 -11.54 -6.47 -5.14
C THR A 28 -10.29 -7.32 -5.40
N GLY A 29 -9.99 -8.30 -4.54
CA GLY A 29 -8.84 -9.18 -4.73
C GLY A 29 -8.86 -9.95 -6.06
N GLU A 30 -10.07 -10.34 -6.51
CA GLU A 30 -10.27 -10.98 -7.82
C GLU A 30 -10.06 -9.99 -8.97
N ASP A 31 -10.52 -8.75 -8.81
CA ASP A 31 -10.34 -7.70 -9.81
C ASP A 31 -8.87 -7.30 -9.92
N TRP A 32 -8.14 -7.23 -8.80
CA TRP A 32 -6.70 -7.02 -8.78
C TRP A 32 -5.92 -8.08 -9.58
N ALA A 33 -6.31 -9.36 -9.47
CA ALA A 33 -5.72 -10.41 -10.27
C ALA A 33 -6.00 -10.20 -11.77
N LYS A 34 -7.22 -9.78 -12.13
CA LYS A 34 -7.61 -9.45 -13.50
C LYS A 34 -6.88 -8.21 -14.03
N ILE A 35 -6.78 -7.13 -13.28
CA ILE A 35 -6.05 -5.90 -13.65
C ILE A 35 -4.58 -6.23 -13.87
N LYS A 36 -3.97 -7.02 -12.99
CA LYS A 36 -2.56 -7.40 -13.13
C LYS A 36 -2.28 -8.18 -14.43
N SER A 37 -3.22 -8.99 -14.90
CA SER A 37 -3.11 -9.73 -16.17
C SER A 37 -3.55 -8.94 -17.40
N ASN A 38 -4.68 -8.23 -17.35
CA ASN A 38 -5.24 -7.51 -18.50
C ASN A 38 -4.66 -6.11 -18.67
N LYS A 39 -4.32 -5.44 -17.56
CA LYS A 39 -3.98 -4.02 -17.52
C LYS A 39 -2.81 -3.75 -16.56
N PRO A 40 -1.60 -4.22 -16.90
CA PRO A 40 -0.43 -4.03 -16.06
C PRO A 40 -0.12 -2.55 -15.77
N ASN A 41 -0.50 -1.63 -16.68
CA ASN A 41 -0.33 -0.18 -16.48
C ASN A 41 -1.20 0.37 -15.34
N GLU A 42 -2.45 -0.07 -15.22
CA GLU A 42 -3.34 0.33 -14.11
C GLU A 42 -2.85 -0.27 -12.79
N ALA A 43 -2.42 -1.54 -12.81
CA ALA A 43 -1.82 -2.17 -11.64
C ALA A 43 -0.57 -1.40 -11.16
N LEU A 44 0.28 -0.93 -12.08
CA LEU A 44 1.46 -0.13 -11.75
C LEU A 44 1.06 1.16 -11.03
N LYS A 45 0.05 1.86 -11.56
CA LYS A 45 -0.43 3.13 -11.03
C LYS A 45 -1.02 2.98 -9.61
N LEU A 46 -1.79 1.92 -9.38
CA LEU A 46 -2.33 1.59 -8.05
C LEU A 46 -1.22 1.31 -7.03
N VAL A 47 -0.15 0.61 -7.45
CA VAL A 47 1.00 0.34 -6.58
C VAL A 47 1.82 1.61 -6.30
N GLU A 48 1.97 2.48 -7.29
CA GLU A 48 2.66 3.77 -7.15
C GLU A 48 1.95 4.64 -6.11
N ILE A 49 0.63 4.80 -6.22
CA ILE A 49 -0.19 5.55 -5.27
C ILE A 49 -0.13 4.92 -3.88
N PHE A 50 -0.22 3.59 -3.77
CA PHE A 50 -0.11 2.91 -2.47
C PHE A 50 1.26 3.13 -1.82
N SER A 51 2.35 3.14 -2.61
CA SER A 51 3.70 3.40 -2.11
C SER A 51 3.84 4.80 -1.54
N ASP A 52 3.22 5.80 -2.17
CA ASP A 52 3.22 7.19 -1.70
C ASP A 52 2.51 7.30 -0.33
N ILE A 53 1.32 6.70 -0.21
CA ILE A 53 0.53 6.69 1.02
C ILE A 53 1.25 5.97 2.18
N VAL A 54 1.88 4.83 1.91
CA VAL A 54 2.66 4.10 2.93
C VAL A 54 3.87 4.92 3.37
N TRP A 55 4.53 5.61 2.44
CA TRP A 55 5.66 6.48 2.73
C TRP A 55 5.25 7.68 3.59
N GLU A 56 4.13 8.33 3.27
CA GLU A 56 3.56 9.40 4.11
C GLU A 56 3.21 8.88 5.51
N LYS A 57 2.54 7.72 5.63
CA LYS A 57 2.27 7.10 6.93
C LYS A 57 3.53 6.77 7.73
N ALA A 58 4.59 6.32 7.06
CA ALA A 58 5.86 5.98 7.69
C ALA A 58 6.61 7.23 8.18
N LEU A 59 6.58 8.32 7.41
CA LEU A 59 7.15 9.61 7.80
C LEU A 59 6.37 10.26 8.96
N ASP A 60 5.04 10.16 8.95
CA ASP A 60 4.21 10.74 10.00
C ASP A 60 4.42 10.03 11.36
N LYS A 61 4.70 8.71 11.33
CA LYS A 61 5.15 7.98 12.53
C LYS A 61 6.48 8.46 13.10
N ASN A 62 7.33 9.10 12.29
CA ASN A 62 8.62 9.63 12.72
C ASN A 62 8.55 11.11 13.12
N LYS A 63 7.34 11.68 13.18
CA LYS A 63 7.08 12.96 13.83
C LYS A 63 7.19 12.76 15.33
N ILE A 64 8.45 12.66 15.78
CA ILE A 64 8.85 12.88 17.17
C ILE A 64 8.07 14.11 17.62
N PRO A 65 7.15 14.01 18.60
CA PRO A 65 6.57 15.19 19.18
C PRO A 65 7.77 15.95 19.72
N ARG A 66 8.15 17.05 19.07
CA ARG A 66 9.05 18.01 19.67
C ARG A 66 8.30 18.47 20.90
N THR A 67 8.62 17.82 22.03
CA THR A 67 8.17 18.24 23.33
C THR A 67 8.44 19.74 23.41
N PRO A 68 7.47 20.55 23.85
CA PRO A 68 7.81 21.90 24.25
C PRO A 68 8.82 21.71 25.38
N ARG A 69 10.08 22.01 25.08
CA ARG A 69 11.13 22.12 26.09
C ARG A 69 10.58 23.14 27.10
N ARG A 70 10.52 22.72 28.36
CA ARG A 70 10.14 23.56 29.51
C ARG A 70 10.73 24.95 29.40
#